data_AF-A0A0K8UTS3-F1
#
_entry.id   AF-A0A0K8UTS3-F1
#
_cell.length_a   1.000
_cell.length_b   1.000
_cell.length_c   1.000
_cell.angle_alpha   90.00
_cell.angle_beta   90.00
_cell.angle_gamma   90.00
#
_symmetry.space_group_name_H-M   'P 1'
#
loop_
_entity.id
_entity.type
_entity.pdbx_description
1 polymer ?
#
loop_
_entity_poly.entity_id
_entity_poly.type
_entity_poly.pdbx_seq_one_letter_code
_entity_poly.pdbx_strand_id
1 'polypeptide(L)'
;GYTIPTAQILLLVLYPCYLVSQLEFVKLKMNVNIFTKSIYALRQNLITQSLWRSYAKPASAAIGGKKKKLGKLGPVIEKKEIPVETDANKLVSYVCGSNILKTGEDIKLKADSAYPDWLWSVNVDRIIPVEEIDPETKQYWRRLRKQGLRRNNQLSKLKKF
;
A
#
# COMPACT_ATOMS: atom_id res chain seq x y z
N GLY A 1 17.17 41.83 -58.57
CA GLY A 1 16.55 42.16 -57.27
C GLY A 1 15.93 40.90 -56.72
N TYR A 2 16.45 40.37 -55.62
CA TYR A 2 15.92 39.15 -54.99
C TYR A 2 14.94 39.56 -53.89
N THR A 3 13.65 39.43 -54.16
CA THR A 3 12.57 39.59 -53.18
C THR A 3 12.48 38.33 -52.33
N ILE A 4 13.10 38.36 -51.16
CA ILE A 4 12.97 37.29 -50.15
C ILE A 4 11.53 37.34 -49.62
N PRO A 5 10.74 36.25 -49.72
CA PRO A 5 9.38 36.24 -49.20
C PRO A 5 9.42 36.41 -47.69
N THR A 6 8.66 37.38 -47.18
CA THR A 6 8.52 37.75 -45.76
C THR A 6 8.20 36.56 -44.84
N ALA A 7 7.62 35.49 -45.38
CA ALA A 7 7.36 34.23 -44.68
C ALA A 7 8.65 33.50 -44.22
N GLN A 8 9.75 33.60 -44.97
CA GLN A 8 11.01 32.93 -44.65
C GLN A 8 11.74 33.59 -43.47
N ILE A 9 11.61 34.92 -43.35
CA ILE A 9 12.20 35.70 -42.26
C ILE A 9 11.44 35.43 -40.95
N LEU A 10 10.11 35.31 -41.00
CA LEU A 10 9.31 34.96 -39.82
C LEU A 10 9.61 33.56 -39.30
N LEU A 11 9.80 32.57 -40.19
CA LEU A 11 10.20 31.22 -39.77
C LEU A 11 11.59 31.21 -39.12
N LEU A 12 12.56 31.96 -39.64
CA LEU A 12 13.91 32.01 -39.07
C LEU A 12 13.99 32.75 -37.72
N VAL A 13 13.09 33.70 -37.45
CA VAL A 13 13.07 34.46 -36.18
C VAL A 13 12.19 33.80 -35.12
N LEU A 14 11.08 33.16 -35.50
CA LEU A 14 10.12 32.57 -34.55
C LEU A 14 10.53 31.15 -34.09
N TYR A 15 11.20 30.36 -34.93
CA TYR A 15 11.71 29.04 -34.53
C TYR A 15 12.70 29.06 -33.35
N PRO A 16 13.75 29.92 -33.35
CA PRO A 16 14.70 29.94 -32.25
C PRO A 16 14.06 30.42 -30.95
N CYS A 17 13.15 31.39 -30.99
CA CYS A 17 12.40 31.82 -29.80
C CYS A 17 11.54 30.69 -29.22
N TYR A 18 10.82 29.93 -30.05
CA TYR A 18 10.03 28.79 -29.59
C TYR A 18 10.91 27.69 -28.97
N LEU A 19 12.07 27.40 -29.57
CA LEU A 19 13.01 26.40 -29.03
C LEU A 19 13.59 26.83 -27.67
N VAL A 20 13.92 28.12 -27.51
CA VAL A 20 14.44 28.66 -26.24
C VAL A 20 13.37 28.61 -25.14
N SER A 21 12.13 28.98 -25.44
CA SER A 21 11.02 28.86 -24.48
C SER A 21 10.72 27.41 -24.10
N GLN A 22 10.80 26.46 -25.03
CA GLN A 22 10.65 25.03 -24.75
C GLN A 22 11.80 24.49 -23.87
N LEU A 23 13.04 24.90 -24.14
CA LEU A 23 14.21 24.54 -23.35
C LEU A 23 14.12 25.09 -21.91
N GLU A 24 13.69 26.34 -21.73
CA GLU A 24 13.48 26.90 -20.40
C GLU A 24 12.33 26.22 -19.65
N PHE A 25 11.23 25.87 -20.33
CA PHE A 25 10.11 25.16 -19.72
C PHE A 25 10.48 23.73 -19.28
N VAL A 26 11.28 23.01 -20.07
CA VAL A 26 11.83 21.70 -19.69
C VAL A 26 12.81 21.83 -18.53
N LYS A 27 13.68 22.84 -18.55
CA LYS A 27 14.65 23.12 -17.47
C LYS A 27 13.93 23.47 -16.15
N LEU A 28 12.85 24.25 -16.21
CA LEU A 28 11.98 24.53 -15.07
C LEU A 28 11.33 23.25 -14.53
N LYS A 29 10.71 22.42 -15.38
CA LYS A 29 10.11 21.13 -14.96
C LYS A 29 11.11 20.16 -14.33
N MET A 30 12.33 20.08 -14.87
CA MET A 30 13.39 19.25 -14.28
C MET A 30 13.82 19.77 -12.91
N ASN A 31 13.88 21.08 -12.71
CA ASN A 31 14.25 21.71 -11.45
C ASN A 31 13.18 21.53 -10.36
N VAL A 32 11.89 21.63 -10.71
CA VAL A 32 10.78 21.33 -9.77
C VAL A 32 10.84 19.86 -9.33
N ASN A 33 11.20 18.93 -10.21
CA ASN A 33 11.32 17.50 -9.90
C ASN A 33 12.54 17.19 -8.99
N ILE A 34 13.64 17.94 -9.13
CA ILE A 34 14.81 17.83 -8.24
C ILE A 34 14.50 18.44 -6.87
N PHE A 35 13.87 19.61 -6.83
CA PHE A 35 13.52 20.31 -5.59
C PHE A 35 12.47 19.53 -4.78
N THR A 36 11.45 18.97 -5.44
CA THR A 36 10.44 18.10 -4.81
C THR A 36 11.04 16.78 -4.31
N LYS A 37 12.01 16.18 -5.03
CA LYS A 37 12.77 15.01 -4.55
C LYS A 37 13.66 15.35 -3.36
N SER A 38 14.32 16.51 -3.39
CA SER A 38 15.15 17.02 -2.28
C SER A 38 14.30 17.22 -1.01
N ILE A 39 13.13 17.84 -1.14
CA ILE A 39 12.17 18.01 -0.03
C ILE A 39 11.66 16.65 0.47
N TYR A 40 11.40 15.69 -0.42
CA TYR A 40 11.01 14.34 -0.01
C TYR A 40 12.14 13.61 0.75
N ALA A 41 13.39 13.76 0.31
CA ALA A 41 14.56 13.18 0.97
C ALA A 41 14.84 13.83 2.34
N LEU A 42 14.72 15.15 2.44
CA LEU A 42 14.81 15.89 3.70
C LEU A 42 13.72 15.46 4.69
N ARG A 43 12.47 15.27 4.22
CA ARG A 43 11.38 14.74 5.04
C ARG A 43 11.66 13.33 5.57
N GLN A 44 12.21 12.44 4.75
CA GLN A 44 12.56 11.08 5.19
C GLN A 44 13.65 11.12 6.29
N ASN A 45 14.68 11.95 6.14
CA ASN A 45 15.77 12.06 7.13
C ASN A 45 15.35 12.72 8.45
N LEU A 46 14.49 13.75 8.41
CA LEU A 46 13.99 14.43 9.61
C LEU A 46 13.00 13.58 10.42
N ILE A 47 12.26 12.67 9.77
CA ILE A 47 11.32 11.75 10.44
C ILE A 47 12.07 10.55 11.05
N THR A 48 13.22 10.15 10.49
CA THR A 48 14.04 9.06 11.07
C THR A 48 14.79 9.44 12.34
N GLN A 49 14.97 10.73 12.63
CA GLN A 49 15.71 11.21 13.80
C GLN A 49 14.84 11.36 15.07
N SER A 50 13.50 11.41 14.96
CA SER A 50 12.65 11.87 16.09
C SER A 50 11.73 10.83 16.74
N LEU A 51 11.80 9.55 16.38
CA LEU A 51 11.13 8.48 17.15
C LEU A 51 11.99 7.22 17.17
N TRP A 52 13.04 7.23 18.01
CA TRP A 52 13.65 6.01 18.53
C TRP A 52 12.57 5.24 19.31
N ARG A 53 11.80 4.40 18.62
CA ARG A 53 10.91 3.42 19.24
C ARG A 53 11.76 2.28 19.80
N SER A 54 12.51 2.56 20.87
CA SER A 54 13.37 1.58 21.57
C SER A 54 12.59 0.61 22.47
N TYR A 55 11.28 0.51 22.28
CA TYR A 55 10.43 -0.41 23.06
C TYR A 55 10.59 -1.87 22.60
N ALA A 56 11.08 -2.11 21.39
CA ALA A 56 11.45 -3.44 20.93
C ALA A 56 12.96 -3.63 21.11
N LYS A 57 13.39 -4.74 21.76
CA LYS A 57 14.80 -5.14 21.77
C LYS A 57 15.28 -5.23 20.32
N PRO A 58 16.38 -4.56 19.93
CA PRO A 58 16.92 -4.73 18.59
C PRO A 58 17.15 -6.23 18.40
N ALA A 59 16.59 -6.80 17.33
CA ALA A 59 17.05 -8.09 16.86
C ALA A 59 18.56 -7.96 16.76
N SER A 60 19.30 -8.86 17.42
CA SER A 60 20.74 -8.96 17.30
C SER A 60 21.08 -9.30 15.86
N ALA A 61 21.02 -8.30 14.99
CA ALA A 61 21.68 -8.27 13.70
C ALA A 61 23.16 -8.23 14.06
N ALA A 62 23.72 -9.43 14.16
CA ALA A 62 25.13 -9.67 14.27
C ALA A 62 25.85 -8.81 13.22
N ILE A 63 26.52 -7.78 13.71
CA ILE A 63 27.78 -7.34 13.15
C ILE A 63 28.62 -8.61 12.99
N GLY A 64 28.94 -8.96 11.74
CA GLY A 64 29.98 -9.89 11.33
C GLY A 64 30.14 -11.16 12.18
N GLY A 65 29.47 -12.25 11.79
CA GLY A 65 29.82 -13.54 12.37
C GLY A 65 28.97 -14.69 11.85
N LYS A 66 29.57 -15.52 11.00
CA LYS A 66 29.08 -16.87 10.70
C LYS A 66 28.95 -17.65 12.02
N LYS A 67 27.78 -17.68 12.64
CA LYS A 67 27.43 -18.63 13.70
C LYS A 67 26.01 -19.14 13.51
N LYS A 68 26.00 -20.37 13.00
CA LYS A 68 25.12 -21.50 13.34
C LYS A 68 23.62 -21.25 13.32
N LYS A 69 22.95 -22.02 12.45
CA LYS A 69 21.60 -22.56 12.66
C LYS A 69 21.47 -23.01 14.13
N LEU A 70 20.93 -22.17 15.01
CA LEU A 70 20.55 -22.55 16.36
C LEU A 70 19.61 -21.46 16.89
N GLY A 71 18.38 -21.86 17.24
CA GLY A 71 17.41 -20.96 17.84
C GLY A 71 16.01 -20.97 17.22
N LYS A 72 15.67 -21.94 16.37
CA LYS A 72 14.26 -22.27 16.09
C LYS A 72 13.75 -23.24 17.15
N LEU A 73 13.80 -22.82 18.41
CA LEU A 73 13.25 -23.53 19.58
C LEU A 73 12.83 -22.47 20.63
N GLY A 74 11.98 -21.53 20.24
CA GLY A 74 10.98 -21.08 21.22
C GLY A 74 10.09 -22.30 21.53
N PRO A 75 9.51 -22.43 22.72
CA PRO A 75 8.58 -23.51 23.02
C PRO A 75 7.58 -23.56 21.86
N VAL A 76 7.55 -24.69 21.16
CA VAL A 76 6.51 -24.96 20.19
C VAL A 76 5.26 -25.03 21.05
N ILE A 77 4.59 -23.89 21.18
CA ILE A 77 3.24 -23.83 21.73
C ILE A 77 2.45 -24.69 20.76
N GLU A 78 2.26 -25.95 21.13
CA GLU A 78 1.43 -26.88 20.39
C GLU A 78 0.07 -26.21 20.29
N LYS A 79 -0.36 -25.98 19.04
CA LYS A 79 -1.66 -25.39 18.78
C LYS A 79 -2.69 -26.38 19.33
N LYS A 80 -3.43 -25.97 20.35
CA LYS A 80 -4.53 -26.78 20.85
C LYS A 80 -5.60 -26.83 19.75
N GLU A 81 -5.73 -27.96 19.10
CA GLU A 81 -6.79 -28.21 18.13
C GLU A 81 -8.09 -28.43 18.91
N ILE A 82 -9.03 -27.48 18.78
CA ILE A 82 -10.36 -27.61 19.36
C ILE A 82 -11.17 -28.45 18.35
N PRO A 83 -11.77 -29.57 18.76
CA PRO A 83 -12.57 -30.38 17.86
C PRO A 83 -13.75 -29.56 17.34
N VAL A 84 -13.92 -29.54 16.01
CA VAL A 84 -15.04 -28.84 15.37
C VAL A 84 -16.30 -29.66 15.59
N GLU A 85 -17.36 -29.00 16.04
CA GLU A 85 -18.65 -29.63 16.33
C GLU A 85 -19.30 -30.11 15.02
N THR A 86 -19.82 -31.33 15.02
CA THR A 86 -20.41 -31.99 13.82
C THR A 86 -21.93 -31.86 13.74
N ASP A 87 -22.57 -31.38 14.80
CA ASP A 87 -24.03 -31.34 14.90
C ASP A 87 -24.61 -30.14 14.14
N ALA A 88 -25.34 -30.42 13.05
CA ALA A 88 -25.91 -29.39 12.18
C ALA A 88 -26.82 -28.39 12.92
N ASN A 89 -27.64 -28.85 13.86
CA ASN A 89 -28.54 -27.98 14.62
C ASN A 89 -27.79 -26.96 15.47
N LYS A 90 -26.62 -27.35 16.00
CA LYS A 90 -25.78 -26.47 16.82
C LYS A 90 -25.07 -25.42 15.96
N LEU A 91 -24.56 -25.83 14.79
CA LEU A 91 -23.91 -24.93 13.84
C LEU A 91 -24.84 -23.83 13.29
N VAL A 92 -26.14 -24.12 13.15
CA VAL A 92 -27.12 -23.14 12.67
C VAL A 92 -27.61 -22.21 13.78
N SER A 93 -27.59 -22.64 15.04
CA SER A 93 -28.16 -21.87 16.15
C SER A 93 -27.13 -21.10 16.97
N TYR A 94 -25.86 -21.52 16.95
CA TYR A 94 -24.79 -20.94 17.76
C TYR A 94 -23.56 -20.57 16.93
N VAL A 95 -22.82 -19.56 17.40
CA VAL A 95 -21.50 -19.21 16.87
C VAL A 95 -20.45 -20.07 17.58
N CYS A 96 -20.24 -21.28 17.06
CA CYS A 96 -19.27 -22.23 17.61
C CYS A 96 -17.86 -21.63 17.63
N GLY A 97 -17.17 -21.72 18.77
CA GLY A 97 -15.82 -21.17 18.95
C GLY A 97 -15.78 -19.68 19.33
N SER A 98 -16.94 -19.08 19.62
CA SER A 98 -17.00 -17.72 20.16
C SER A 98 -16.50 -17.64 21.61
N ASN A 99 -16.70 -18.70 22.40
CA ASN A 99 -16.26 -18.73 23.79
C ASN A 99 -14.80 -19.19 23.92
N ILE A 100 -13.94 -18.29 24.43
CA ILE A 100 -12.51 -18.56 24.68
C ILE A 100 -12.30 -19.15 26.09
N LEU A 101 -13.27 -18.97 27.00
CA LEU A 101 -13.17 -19.40 28.39
C LEU A 101 -13.52 -20.89 28.51
N LYS A 102 -12.89 -21.58 29.47
CA LYS A 102 -13.18 -23.00 29.76
C LYS A 102 -14.60 -23.23 30.29
N THR A 103 -15.23 -22.19 30.82
CA THR A 103 -16.57 -22.22 31.42
C THR A 103 -17.42 -21.14 30.76
N GLY A 104 -18.49 -21.54 30.08
CA GLY A 104 -19.42 -20.64 29.39
C GLY A 104 -20.11 -21.33 28.22
N GLU A 105 -21.20 -20.72 27.75
CA GLU A 105 -21.92 -21.15 26.55
C GLU A 105 -21.50 -20.27 25.36
N ASP A 106 -21.59 -20.82 24.14
CA ASP A 106 -21.39 -20.06 22.90
C ASP A 106 -22.54 -19.07 22.65
N ILE A 107 -22.25 -18.03 21.87
CA ILE A 107 -23.23 -16.98 21.55
C ILE A 107 -24.31 -17.57 20.63
N LYS A 108 -25.57 -17.51 21.08
CA LYS A 108 -26.73 -17.89 20.26
C LYS A 108 -27.06 -16.84 19.21
N LEU A 109 -27.32 -17.28 17.99
CA LEU A 109 -27.77 -16.42 16.89
C LEU A 109 -29.18 -15.89 17.16
N LYS A 110 -29.37 -14.60 16.89
CA LYS A 110 -30.67 -13.92 16.99
C LYS A 110 -31.36 -13.91 15.62
N ALA A 111 -32.61 -13.46 15.56
CA ALA A 111 -33.29 -13.20 14.31
C ALA A 111 -32.63 -12.02 13.55
N ASP A 112 -32.79 -11.99 12.23
CA ASP A 112 -32.15 -10.99 11.35
C ASP A 112 -32.49 -9.55 11.72
N SER A 113 -33.68 -9.31 12.30
CA SER A 113 -34.14 -7.99 12.77
C SER A 113 -33.39 -7.46 13.99
N ALA A 114 -32.70 -8.32 14.73
CA ALA A 114 -31.88 -7.91 15.86
C ALA A 114 -30.52 -7.33 15.42
N TYR A 115 -30.14 -7.54 14.16
CA TYR A 115 -28.89 -7.05 13.59
C TYR A 115 -29.14 -5.78 12.77
N PRO A 116 -28.18 -4.86 12.73
CA PRO A 116 -28.35 -3.61 12.00
C PRO A 116 -28.29 -3.83 10.48
N ASP A 117 -29.07 -3.04 9.74
CA ASP A 117 -29.25 -3.19 8.28
C ASP A 117 -27.95 -3.15 7.46
N TRP A 118 -26.94 -2.41 7.94
CA TRP A 118 -25.66 -2.32 7.23
C TRP A 118 -24.93 -3.66 7.13
N LEU A 119 -25.24 -4.64 7.98
CA LEU A 119 -24.63 -5.97 7.94
C LEU A 119 -24.92 -6.66 6.59
N TRP A 120 -26.14 -6.48 6.09
CA TRP A 120 -26.63 -7.11 4.87
C TRP A 120 -26.21 -6.35 3.60
N SER A 121 -25.67 -5.14 3.74
CA SER A 121 -25.15 -4.35 2.61
C SER A 121 -23.64 -4.52 2.38
N VAL A 122 -22.96 -5.31 3.21
CA VAL A 122 -21.53 -5.60 3.05
C VAL A 122 -21.32 -6.53 1.84
N ASN A 123 -20.40 -6.17 0.95
CA ASN A 123 -20.00 -7.01 -0.16
C ASN A 123 -19.14 -8.21 0.32
N VAL A 124 -19.66 -9.43 0.19
CA VAL A 124 -19.01 -10.68 0.59
C VAL A 124 -18.42 -11.45 -0.60
N ASP A 125 -18.87 -11.15 -1.82
CA ASP A 125 -18.61 -12.01 -2.99
C ASP A 125 -17.22 -11.78 -3.58
N ARG A 126 -16.94 -10.55 -4.00
CA ARG A 126 -15.75 -10.22 -4.80
C ARG A 126 -15.09 -8.95 -4.33
N ILE A 127 -13.76 -8.98 -4.35
CA ILE A 127 -12.94 -7.78 -4.22
C ILE A 127 -13.16 -6.89 -5.45
N ILE A 128 -13.82 -5.76 -5.24
CA ILE A 128 -14.10 -4.77 -6.29
C ILE A 128 -12.77 -4.30 -6.93
N PRO A 129 -12.62 -4.41 -8.26
CA PRO A 129 -11.44 -3.94 -8.98
C PRO A 129 -11.41 -2.41 -9.02
N VAL A 130 -10.25 -1.81 -9.30
CA VAL A 130 -10.09 -0.35 -9.14
C VAL A 130 -10.90 0.44 -10.16
N GLU A 131 -11.14 -0.17 -11.32
CA GLU A 131 -11.85 0.39 -12.47
C GLU A 131 -13.36 0.57 -12.20
N GLU A 132 -13.92 -0.26 -11.30
CA GLU A 132 -15.34 -0.22 -10.92
C GLU A 132 -15.60 0.73 -9.72
N ILE A 133 -14.56 1.19 -9.02
CA ILE A 133 -14.71 2.05 -7.83
C ILE A 133 -14.74 3.51 -8.26
N ASP A 134 -15.70 4.25 -7.71
CA ASP A 134 -15.81 5.69 -7.88
C ASP A 134 -14.51 6.45 -7.47
N PRO A 135 -13.91 7.25 -8.38
CA PRO A 135 -12.68 8.02 -8.12
C PRO A 135 -12.77 9.05 -6.99
N GLU A 136 -13.98 9.56 -6.68
CA GLU A 136 -14.17 10.55 -5.62
C GLU A 136 -14.14 9.92 -4.22
N THR A 137 -14.21 8.59 -4.15
CA THR A 137 -14.23 7.86 -2.89
C THR A 137 -12.81 7.51 -2.38
N LYS A 138 -12.57 7.64 -1.06
CA LYS A 138 -11.26 7.29 -0.43
C LYS A 138 -10.80 5.85 -0.70
N GLN A 139 -11.74 4.93 -0.92
CA GLN A 139 -11.47 3.53 -1.20
C GLN A 139 -10.70 3.33 -2.52
N TYR A 140 -11.07 4.08 -3.56
CA TYR A 140 -10.39 4.09 -4.85
C TYR A 140 -8.89 4.39 -4.69
N TRP A 141 -8.57 5.50 -4.01
CA TRP A 141 -7.19 5.93 -3.82
C TRP A 141 -6.37 4.97 -2.96
N ARG A 142 -6.98 4.32 -1.96
CA ARG A 142 -6.32 3.25 -1.18
C ARG A 142 -5.97 2.05 -2.07
N ARG A 143 -6.88 1.67 -2.96
CA ARG A 143 -6.70 0.56 -3.90
C ARG A 143 -5.61 0.86 -4.92
N LEU A 144 -5.65 2.04 -5.53
CA LEU A 144 -4.67 2.51 -6.51
C LEU A 144 -3.26 2.55 -5.91
N ARG A 145 -3.12 3.08 -4.69
CA ARG A 145 -1.84 3.07 -3.96
C ARG A 145 -1.30 1.66 -3.78
N LYS A 146 -2.16 0.71 -3.39
CA LYS A 146 -1.77 -0.70 -3.18
C LYS A 146 -1.28 -1.34 -4.48
N GLN A 147 -1.91 -1.02 -5.62
CA GLN A 147 -1.44 -1.47 -6.94
C GLN A 147 -0.09 -0.86 -7.31
N GLY A 148 0.10 0.45 -7.10
CA GLY A 148 1.39 1.12 -7.32
C GLY A 148 2.53 0.50 -6.50
N LEU A 149 2.29 0.20 -5.22
CA LEU A 149 3.27 -0.50 -4.37
C LEU A 149 3.60 -1.91 -4.90
N ARG A 150 2.59 -2.67 -5.33
CA ARG A 150 2.79 -4.00 -5.92
C ARG A 150 3.65 -3.94 -7.17
N ARG A 151 3.35 -3.01 -8.08
CA ARG A 151 4.13 -2.77 -9.29
C ARG A 151 5.57 -2.40 -8.95
N ASN A 152 5.78 -1.48 -8.01
CA ASN A 152 7.12 -1.06 -7.60
C ASN A 152 7.92 -2.23 -6.99
N ASN A 153 7.27 -3.08 -6.18
CA ASN A 153 7.90 -4.28 -5.63
C ASN A 153 8.22 -5.33 -6.70
N GLN A 154 7.46 -5.40 -7.80
CA GLN A 154 7.79 -6.27 -8.93
C GLN A 154 8.96 -5.70 -9.73
N LEU A 155 8.96 -4.39 -10.00
CA LEU A 155 10.05 -3.73 -10.71
C LEU A 155 11.36 -3.78 -9.92
N SER A 156 11.32 -3.65 -8.60
CA SER A 156 12.53 -3.73 -7.76
C SER A 156 13.16 -5.12 -7.81
N LYS A 157 12.36 -6.20 -7.92
CA LYS A 157 12.87 -7.57 -8.11
C LYS A 157 13.62 -7.77 -9.42
N LEU A 158 13.28 -7.01 -10.46
CA LEU A 158 13.89 -7.12 -11.79
C LEU A 158 15.15 -6.26 -11.94
N LYS A 159 15.32 -5.23 -11.11
CA LYS A 159 16.52 -4.39 -11.15
C LYS A 159 17.71 -5.19 -10.63
N LYS A 160 18.75 -5.28 -11.44
CA LYS A 160 20.00 -5.94 -11.09
C LYS A 160 20.89 -4.95 -10.33
N PHE A 161 20.74 -4.91 -9.01
CA PHE A 161 21.67 -4.33 -8.03
C PHE A 161 21.52 -5.08 -6.70
#